data_AF-H2C7J8-F1
#
_entry.id   AF-H2C7J8-F1
#
_cell.length_a   1.000
_cell.length_b   1.000
_cell.length_c   1.000
_cell.angle_alpha   90.00
_cell.angle_beta   90.00
_cell.angle_gamma   90.00
#
_symmetry.space_group_name_H-M   'P 1'
#
loop_
_entity.id
_entity.type
_entity.pdbx_description
1 polymer ?
#
loop_
_entity_poly.entity_id
_entity_poly.type
_entity_poly.pdbx_seq_one_letter_code
_entity_poly.pdbx_strand_id
1 'polypeptide(L)' 'MDTLLVTKVILTIIGVVTSVYGAGYVIIGRMGIPFLPKRDSIIVGSTLLGIALALFIVSTLVP' A
#
# COMPACT_ATOMS: atom_id res chain seq x y z
N MET A 1 -27.15 -0.77 4.96
CA MET A 1 -26.35 -0.68 3.71
C MET A 1 -25.23 0.36 3.85
N ASP A 2 -25.43 1.41 4.65
CA ASP A 2 -24.48 2.51 4.82
C ASP A 2 -23.16 2.11 5.48
N THR A 3 -23.21 1.28 6.52
CA THR A 3 -22.01 0.79 7.22
C THR A 3 -21.08 0.01 6.30
N LEU A 4 -21.64 -0.78 5.39
CA LEU A 4 -20.89 -1.63 4.48
C LEU A 4 -20.21 -0.82 3.37
N LEU A 5 -20.93 0.18 2.86
CA LEU A 5 -20.39 1.14 1.89
C LEU A 5 -19.27 1.99 2.51
N VAL A 6 -19.45 2.42 3.77
CA VAL A 6 -18.42 3.13 4.54
C VAL A 6 -17.18 2.25 4.77
N THR A 7 -17.35 0.97 5.13
CA THR A 7 -16.22 0.04 5.30
C THR A 7 -15.44 -0.15 4.00
N LYS A 8 -16.13 -0.30 2.86
CA LYS A 8 -15.49 -0.37 1.54
C LYS A 8 -14.65 0.87 1.28
N VAL A 9 -15.23 2.05 1.43
CA VAL A 9 -14.54 3.32 1.21
C VAL A 9 -13.31 3.46 2.10
N ILE A 10 -13.40 3.12 3.39
CA ILE A 10 -12.26 3.14 4.31
C ILE A 10 -11.16 2.18 3.86
N LEU A 11 -11.51 0.94 3.53
CA LEU A 11 -10.54 -0.05 3.05
C LEU A 11 -9.87 0.39 1.74
N THR A 12 -10.63 0.99 0.83
CA THR A 12 -10.09 1.55 -0.41
C THR A 12 -9.14 2.71 -0.13
N ILE A 13 -9.50 3.64 0.76
CA ILE A 13 -8.63 4.77 1.15
C ILE A 13 -7.32 4.25 1.75
N ILE A 14 -7.39 3.31 2.69
CA ILE A 14 -6.21 2.71 3.30
C ILE A 14 -5.36 2.03 2.23
N GLY A 15 -5.96 1.21 1.37
CA GLY A 15 -5.27 0.53 0.27
C GLY A 15 -4.56 1.50 -0.68
N VAL A 16 -5.22 2.60 -1.07
CA VAL A 16 -4.62 3.64 -1.91
C VAL A 16 -3.43 4.29 -1.21
N VAL A 17 -3.59 4.74 0.04
CA VAL A 17 -2.51 5.39 0.80
C VAL A 17 -1.32 4.44 0.95
N THR A 18 -1.56 3.21 1.37
CA THR A 18 -0.51 2.18 1.50
C THR A 18 0.20 1.92 0.17
N SER A 19 -0.53 1.90 -0.95
CA SER A 19 0.06 1.71 -2.28
C SER A 19 0.98 2.85 -2.69
N VAL A 20 0.60 4.11 -2.40
CA VAL A 20 1.40 5.30 -2.70
C VAL A 20 2.70 5.28 -1.91
N TYR A 21 2.64 4.98 -0.62
CA TYR A 21 3.83 4.82 0.21
C TYR A 21 4.71 3.65 -0.27
N GLY A 22 4.10 2.52 -0.60
CA GLY A 22 4.82 1.34 -1.10
C GLY A 22 5.59 1.64 -2.39
N ALA A 23 4.92 2.24 -3.38
CA ALA A 23 5.56 2.67 -4.62
C ALA A 23 6.69 3.68 -4.36
N GLY A 24 6.46 4.66 -3.47
CA GLY A 24 7.46 5.64 -3.09
C GLY A 24 8.73 5.00 -2.52
N TYR A 25 8.59 4.07 -1.57
CA TYR A 25 9.73 3.36 -0.97
C TYR A 25 10.49 2.49 -1.98
N VAL A 26 9.80 1.82 -2.90
CA VAL A 26 10.44 1.05 -3.98
C VAL A 26 11.23 1.99 -4.90
N ILE A 27 10.65 3.12 -5.30
CA ILE A 27 11.31 4.10 -6.17
C ILE A 27 12.55 4.69 -5.48
N ILE A 28 12.43 5.10 -4.22
CA ILE A 28 13.54 5.65 -3.41
C ILE A 28 14.68 4.63 -3.29
N GLY A 29 14.36 3.38 -2.97
CA GLY A 29 15.34 2.31 -2.90
C GLY A 29 16.03 2.04 -4.24
N ARG A 30 15.33 2.25 -5.36
CA ARG A 30 15.90 2.11 -6.71
C ARG A 30 16.79 3.30 -7.10
N MET A 31 16.39 4.52 -6.76
CA MET A 31 17.17 5.74 -7.03
C MET A 31 18.45 5.81 -6.20
N GLY A 32 18.50 5.14 -5.06
CA GLY A 32 19.72 5.03 -4.29
C GLY A 32 20.14 6.29 -3.57
N ILE A 33 19.17 6.93 -2.90
CA ILE A 33 19.39 8.13 -2.11
C ILE A 33 20.46 7.83 -1.03
N PRO A 34 21.54 8.61 -0.93
CA PRO A 34 22.71 8.28 -0.10
C PRO A 34 22.43 8.15 1.41
N PHE A 35 21.27 8.62 1.89
CA PHE A 35 20.88 8.59 3.31
C PHE A 35 19.86 7.48 3.65
N LEU A 36 19.44 6.66 2.67
CA LEU A 36 18.44 5.62 2.88
C LEU A 36 18.96 4.23 2.45
N PRO A 37 18.89 3.22 3.33
CA PRO A 37 19.29 1.86 2.98
C PRO A 37 18.44 1.32 1.81
N LYS A 38 19.07 1.09 0.66
CA LYS A 38 18.40 0.64 -0.58
C LYS A 38 17.58 -0.64 -0.36
N ARG A 39 18.21 -1.64 0.26
CA ARG A 39 17.61 -2.97 0.46
C ARG A 39 16.37 -2.89 1.34
N ASP A 40 16.46 -2.17 2.44
CA ASP A 40 15.35 -2.04 3.39
C ASP A 40 14.21 -1.23 2.78
N SER A 41 14.52 -0.15 2.04
CA SER A 41 13.52 0.65 1.32
C SER A 41 12.74 -0.19 0.30
N ILE A 42 13.43 -1.05 -0.47
CA ILE A 42 12.77 -1.95 -1.42
C ILE A 42 11.90 -2.99 -0.69
N ILE A 43 12.39 -3.58 0.40
CA ILE A 43 11.64 -4.59 1.17
C ILE A 43 10.38 -3.98 1.76
N VAL A 44 10.50 -2.83 2.42
CA VAL A 44 9.37 -2.09 3.02
C VAL A 44 8.38 -1.70 1.94
N GLY A 45 8.85 -1.12 0.83
CA GLY A 45 8.00 -0.72 -0.28
C GLY A 45 7.23 -1.89 -0.91
N SER A 46 7.91 -3.02 -1.14
CA SER A 46 7.30 -4.25 -1.68
C SER A 46 6.26 -4.83 -0.73
N THR A 47 6.54 -4.81 0.58
CA THR A 47 5.61 -5.29 1.61
C THR A 47 4.34 -4.44 1.65
N LEU A 48 4.50 -3.10 1.61
CA LEU A 48 3.37 -2.17 1.57
C LEU A 48 2.52 -2.37 0.30
N LEU A 49 3.13 -2.60 -0.85
CA LEU A 49 2.40 -2.91 -2.09
C LEU A 49 1.62 -4.23 -1.97
N GLY A 50 2.20 -5.26 -1.34
CA GLY A 50 1.51 -6.51 -1.06
C GLY A 50 0.30 -6.34 -0.14
N ILE A 51 0.45 -5.53 0.93
CA ILE A 51 -0.65 -5.19 1.85
C ILE A 51 -1.75 -4.41 1.12
N ALA A 52 -1.40 -3.45 0.28
CA ALA A 52 -2.36 -2.69 -0.50
C ALA A 52 -3.17 -3.61 -1.43
N LEU A 53 -2.52 -4.53 -2.14
CA LEU A 53 -3.18 -5.54 -2.97
C LEU A 53 -4.16 -6.40 -2.17
N ALA A 54 -3.75 -6.88 -1.00
CA ALA A 54 -4.63 -7.65 -0.12
C ALA A 54 -5.85 -6.83 0.33
N LEU A 55 -5.66 -5.57 0.69
CA LEU A 55 -6.76 -4.67 1.08
C LEU A 55 -7.74 -4.41 -0.06
N PHE A 56 -7.25 -4.26 -1.30
CA PHE A 56 -8.12 -4.14 -2.47
C PHE A 56 -8.92 -5.42 -2.73
N ILE A 57 -8.29 -6.59 -2.64
CA ILE A 57 -8.98 -7.88 -2.79
C ILE A 57 -10.09 -8.00 -1.73
N VAL A 58 -9.78 -7.72 -0.46
CA VAL A 58 -10.76 -7.76 0.63
C VAL A 58 -11.89 -6.76 0.38
N SER A 59 -11.58 -5.54 -0.05
CA SER A 59 -12.58 -4.51 -0.39
C SER A 59 -13.56 -4.98 -1.47
N THR A 60 -13.09 -5.74 -2.47
CA THR A 60 -13.94 -6.30 -3.54
C THR A 60 -14.76 -7.52 -3.12
N LEU A 61 -14.31 -8.27 -2.11
CA LEU A 61 -14.95 -9.50 -1.63
C LEU A 61 -15.99 -9.27 -0.54
N VAL A 62 -15.93 -8.14 0.15
CA VAL A 62 -16.98 -7.75 1.12
C VAL A 62 -18.21 -7.29 0.31
N PRO A 63 -19.39 -7.93 0.43
CA PRO A 63 -20.57 -7.63 -0.41
C PRO A 63 -21.33 -6.40 0.04
#